data_AF-A0A067BNG5-F1
#
_entry.id   AF-A0A067BNG5-F1
#
_cell.length_a   1.000
_cell.length_b   1.000
_cell.length_c   1.000
_cell.angle_alpha   90.00
_cell.angle_beta   90.00
_cell.angle_gamma   90.00
#
_symmetry.space_group_name_H-M   'P 1'
#
loop_
_entity.id
_entity.type
_entity.pdbx_description
1 polymer ?
#
loop_
_entity_poly.entity_id
_entity_poly.type
_entity_poly.pdbx_seq_one_letter_code
_entity_poly.pdbx_strand_id
1 'polypeptide(L)' 'MSQATSTASTECFFNGCTNSVMHGSWKCEFHKNRAKCTGSSSCHNQVFARNLCVRHGGKS' A
#
# COMPACT_ATOMS: atom_id res chain seq x y z
N MET A 1 24.51 19.92 3.49
CA MET A 1 23.43 19.72 4.48
C MET A 1 22.16 19.41 3.69
N SER A 2 21.78 18.14 3.56
CA SER A 2 20.56 17.78 2.81
C SER A 2 19.96 16.49 3.38
N GLN A 3 19.39 16.57 4.59
CA GLN A 3 18.53 15.49 5.08
C GLN A 3 17.14 15.74 4.52
N ALA A 4 16.80 15.04 3.44
CA ALA A 4 15.44 14.91 2.97
C ALA A 4 14.65 14.16 4.05
N THR A 5 13.86 14.88 4.83
CA THR A 5 12.92 14.30 5.79
C THR A 5 11.78 13.67 5.00
N SER A 6 11.99 12.43 4.56
CA SER A 6 10.91 11.54 4.15
C SER A 6 10.02 11.32 5.36
N THR A 7 8.86 11.96 5.39
CA THR A 7 7.77 11.65 6.32
C THR A 7 7.33 10.21 6.06
N ALA A 8 8.04 9.25 6.64
CA ALA A 8 7.65 7.86 6.63
C ALA A 8 6.30 7.78 7.34
N SER A 9 5.24 7.51 6.57
CA SER A 9 3.90 7.27 7.09
C SER A 9 3.99 6.18 8.16
N THR A 10 3.54 6.48 9.37
CA THR A 10 3.55 5.52 10.48
C THR A 10 2.50 4.42 10.30
N GLU A 11 1.53 4.63 9.41
CA GLU A 11 0.41 3.73 9.16
C GLU A 11 0.52 3.01 7.83
N CYS A 12 -0.08 1.81 7.77
CA CYS A 12 -0.10 0.97 6.59
C CYS A 12 -0.68 1.71 5.38
N PHE A 13 -0.03 1.56 4.23
CA PHE A 13 -0.46 2.12 2.94
C PHE A 13 -1.86 1.70 2.47
N PHE A 14 -2.42 0.59 2.98
CA PHE A 14 -3.68 0.06 2.48
C PHE A 14 -4.87 0.77 3.11
N ASN A 15 -5.82 1.19 2.28
CA ASN A 15 -7.04 1.89 2.71
C ASN A 15 -7.76 1.13 3.83
N GLY A 16 -8.10 1.84 4.91
CA GLY A 16 -8.83 1.29 6.06
C GLY A 16 -7.98 0.46 7.03
N CYS A 17 -6.67 0.35 6.80
CA CYS A 17 -5.75 -0.30 7.73
C CYS A 17 -5.09 0.71 8.65
N THR A 18 -5.36 0.62 9.95
CA THR A 18 -4.78 1.50 10.99
C THR A 18 -3.56 0.87 11.68
N ASN A 19 -3.04 -0.25 11.16
CA ASN A 19 -1.86 -0.90 11.72
C ASN A 19 -0.59 -0.13 11.37
N SER A 20 0.36 -0.11 12.30
CA SER A 20 1.66 0.52 12.07
C SER A 20 2.47 -0.17 10.98
N VAL A 21 3.23 0.61 10.21
CA VAL A 21 4.17 0.06 9.21
C VAL A 21 5.33 -0.65 9.89
N MET A 22 5.88 -1.65 9.20
CA MET A 22 7.17 -2.22 9.56
C MET A 22 8.30 -1.23 9.24
N HIS A 23 9.40 -1.32 10.00
CA HIS A 23 10.56 -0.46 9.80
C HIS A 23 11.11 -0.54 8.37
N GLY A 24 11.26 0.60 7.71
CA GLY A 24 11.69 0.68 6.30
C GLY A 24 10.67 0.17 5.28
N SER A 25 9.44 -0.13 5.70
CA SER A 25 8.35 -0.57 4.84
C SER A 25 7.24 0.46 4.76
N TRP A 26 6.39 0.31 3.75
CA TRP A 26 5.12 1.02 3.59
C TRP A 26 3.93 0.14 3.99
N LYS A 27 4.18 -1.08 4.49
CA LYS A 27 3.17 -2.07 4.87
C LYS A 27 3.32 -2.46 6.33
N CYS A 28 2.19 -2.73 6.98
CA CYS A 28 2.18 -3.42 8.27
C CYS A 28 2.52 -4.91 8.11
N GLU A 29 2.80 -5.58 9.22
CA GLU A 29 3.09 -7.02 9.22
C GLU A 29 1.94 -7.85 8.64
N PHE A 30 0.69 -7.53 8.96
CA PHE A 30 -0.48 -8.25 8.44
C PHE A 30 -0.58 -8.19 6.90
N HIS A 31 -0.17 -7.07 6.31
CA HIS A 31 -0.21 -6.87 4.87
C HIS A 31 1.13 -7.13 4.17
N LYS A 32 2.14 -7.71 4.84
CA LYS A 32 3.48 -7.91 4.25
C LYS A 32 3.47 -8.68 2.93
N ASN A 33 2.55 -9.62 2.78
CA ASN A 33 2.39 -10.45 1.58
C ASN A 33 1.35 -9.91 0.58
N ARG A 34 0.72 -8.77 0.86
CA ARG A 34 -0.24 -8.14 -0.06
C ARG A 34 0.49 -7.20 -1.04
N ALA A 35 0.05 -7.23 -2.29
CA ALA A 35 0.54 -6.36 -3.36
C ALA A 35 -0.38 -5.15 -3.54
N LYS A 36 0.20 -4.01 -3.94
CA LYS A 36 -0.55 -2.80 -4.31
C LYS A 36 -1.15 -2.94 -5.71
N CYS A 37 -2.33 -2.36 -5.90
CA CYS A 37 -2.94 -2.26 -7.23
C CYS A 37 -2.05 -1.42 -8.18
N THR A 38 -1.96 -1.87 -9.44
CA THR A 38 -1.20 -1.17 -10.50
C THR A 38 -2.06 -0.27 -11.39
N GLY A 39 -3.37 -0.18 -11.14
CA GLY A 39 -4.30 0.60 -11.97
C GLY A 39 -4.11 2.12 -11.86
N SER A 40 -3.50 2.60 -10.77
CA SER A 40 -3.10 4.01 -10.61
C SER A 40 -2.00 4.11 -9.55
N SER A 41 -1.09 5.08 -9.70
CA SER A 41 -0.01 5.35 -8.74
C SER A 41 -0.52 5.81 -7.37
N SER A 42 -1.69 6.47 -7.34
CA SER A 42 -2.37 6.93 -6.12
C SER A 42 -3.31 5.88 -5.52
N CYS A 43 -3.34 4.65 -6.06
CA CYS A 43 -4.22 3.61 -5.56
C CYS A 43 -3.63 2.94 -4.31
N HIS A 44 -4.37 3.06 -3.21
CA HIS A 44 -4.08 2.45 -1.91
C HIS A 44 -4.85 1.14 -1.67
N ASN A 45 -5.42 0.53 -2.72
CA ASN A 45 -6.11 -0.75 -2.60
C ASN A 45 -5.16 -1.92 -2.89
N GLN A 46 -5.39 -3.05 -2.23
CA GLN A 46 -4.70 -4.29 -2.53
C GLN A 46 -5.16 -4.91 -3.86
N VAL A 47 -4.28 -5.70 -4.47
CA VAL A 47 -4.61 -6.52 -5.63
C VAL A 47 -5.71 -7.52 -5.28
N PHE A 48 -6.68 -7.65 -6.19
CA PHE A 48 -7.67 -8.72 -6.17
C PHE A 48 -7.31 -9.80 -7.21
N ALA A 49 -7.20 -9.42 -8.49
CA ALA A 49 -6.69 -10.28 -9.55
C ALA A 49 -5.97 -9.45 -10.62
N ARG A 50 -5.10 -10.09 -11.41
CA ARG A 50 -4.43 -9.46 -12.58
C ARG A 50 -3.67 -8.17 -12.22
N ASN A 51 -3.12 -8.09 -11.01
CA ASN A 51 -2.48 -6.88 -10.44
C ASN A 51 -3.41 -5.68 -10.21
N LEU A 52 -4.72 -5.87 -10.34
CA LEU A 52 -5.74 -4.83 -10.21
C LEU A 52 -6.62 -5.08 -8.98
N CYS A 53 -7.03 -4.01 -8.31
CA CYS A 53 -8.06 -4.08 -7.27
C CYS A 53 -9.45 -4.16 -7.90
N VAL A 54 -10.47 -4.47 -7.10
CA VAL A 54 -11.87 -4.54 -7.56
C VAL A 54 -12.38 -3.24 -8.22
N ARG A 55 -11.84 -2.08 -7.84
CA ARG A 55 -12.20 -0.77 -8.43
C ARG A 55 -11.50 -0.49 -9.75
N HIS A 56 -10.38 -1.16 -10.02
CA HIS A 56 -9.58 -0.98 -11.24
C HIS A 56 -9.68 -2.19 -12.17
N GLY A 57 -10.76 -2.99 -12.09
CA GLY A 57 -10.99 -4.11 -13.02
C GLY A 57 -10.37 -5.45 -12.60
N GLY A 58 -10.01 -5.60 -11.33
CA GLY A 58 -9.59 -6.89 -10.78
C GLY A 58 -10.72 -7.93 -10.74
N LYS A 59 -11.98 -7.48 -10.69
CA LYS A 59 -13.15 -8.37 -10.81
C LYS A 59 -13.49 -8.61 -12.29
N SER A 60 -13.92 -9.82 -12.60
CA SER A 60 -14.61 -10.16 -13.85
C SER A 60 -16.10 -9.83 -13.74
#